data_AF-A0A7S1RSX0-F1
#
_entry.id   AF-A0A7S1RSX0-F1
#
_cell.length_a   1.000
_cell.length_b   1.000
_cell.length_c   1.000
_cell.angle_alpha   90.00
_cell.angle_beta   90.00
_cell.angle_gamma   90.00
#
_symmetry.space_group_name_H-M   'P 1'
#
loop_
_entity.id
_entity.type
_entity.pdbx_description
1 polymer ?
#
loop_
_entity_poly.entity_id
_entity_poly.type
_entity_poly.pdbx_seq_one_letter_code
_entity_poly.pdbx_strand_id
1 'polypeptide(L)'
;GQPTYAVSAGWLALGVGWLAYMLRDGVVTTAEAVCMPLLYVAYLVVLAVTGLGKGPDPEAKESDCAQEGALSPAPALEGLGCPEGGSPLEVLVWALFWPTYAARWVIIPPSDEYWDRSRRMLSALTPSAFTAFLAVSYLGGLHTLVASPGAIALSSFVVFCSLFIFFGSSDGPKVPWFYPLLTLLAKASSILVLSVISTELTACVETLGLLNGVPRLWLGTTVVSWGNSLGDFVTGLAMARKGRIRMAFTAVFASPLFNLLCGGGAALMLVAHNSGGSVMLWTSNAGRTDLRTHVRFLVVTCALMILLLAFRRGPSIVWPGSLFLLYAIFLVCILTTETAEG
;
A
#
# COMPACT_ATOMS: atom_id res chain seq x y z
N GLY A 1 -2.72 7.21 29.68
CA GLY A 1 -2.00 6.55 28.56
C GLY A 1 -2.84 6.46 27.29
N GLN A 2 -3.51 7.54 26.88
CA GLN A 2 -4.44 7.62 25.73
C GLN A 2 -4.07 8.61 24.58
N PRO A 3 -2.92 9.33 24.52
CA PRO A 3 -2.83 10.49 23.63
C PRO A 3 -2.62 10.20 22.13
N THR A 4 -2.00 9.08 21.72
CA THR A 4 -1.56 8.89 20.31
C THR A 4 -2.71 8.75 19.31
N TYR A 5 -3.66 7.84 19.55
CA TYR A 5 -4.76 7.60 18.61
C TYR A 5 -5.76 8.76 18.57
N ALA A 6 -5.93 9.49 19.68
CA ALA A 6 -6.81 10.66 19.74
C ALA A 6 -6.29 11.79 18.85
N VAL A 7 -4.95 12.00 18.82
CA VAL A 7 -4.32 12.95 17.90
C VAL A 7 -4.55 12.52 16.46
N SER A 8 -4.21 11.27 16.09
CA SER A 8 -4.43 10.79 14.71
C SER A 8 -5.90 10.86 14.27
N ALA A 9 -6.85 10.56 15.16
CA ALA A 9 -8.28 10.69 14.88
C ALA A 9 -8.72 12.15 14.68
N GLY A 10 -8.18 13.09 15.47
CA GLY A 10 -8.45 14.52 15.28
C GLY A 10 -7.93 15.05 13.94
N TRP A 11 -6.73 14.62 13.53
CA TRP A 11 -6.17 14.95 12.22
C TRP A 11 -6.94 14.32 11.06
N LEU A 12 -7.46 13.10 11.23
CA LEU A 12 -8.38 12.48 10.28
C LEU A 12 -9.65 13.33 10.11
N ALA A 13 -10.27 13.74 11.22
CA ALA A 13 -11.45 14.59 11.18
C ALA A 13 -11.17 15.94 10.48
N LEU A 14 -10.00 16.53 10.73
CA LEU A 14 -9.58 17.77 10.08
C LEU A 14 -9.35 17.57 8.57
N GLY A 15 -8.69 16.48 8.17
CA GLY A 15 -8.49 16.13 6.76
C GLY A 15 -9.80 15.90 6.01
N VAL A 16 -10.75 15.18 6.62
CA VAL A 16 -12.10 14.98 6.06
C VAL A 16 -12.87 16.31 6.00
N GLY A 17 -12.73 17.17 7.01
CA GLY A 17 -13.30 18.52 7.01
C GLY A 17 -12.75 19.40 5.89
N TRP A 18 -11.44 19.32 5.63
CA TRP A 18 -10.79 20.01 4.52
C TRP A 18 -11.28 19.51 3.15
N LEU A 19 -11.45 18.20 3.00
CA LEU A 19 -12.07 17.61 1.80
C LEU A 19 -13.50 18.14 1.59
N ALA A 20 -14.31 18.18 2.66
CA ALA A 20 -15.67 18.71 2.59
C ALA A 20 -15.71 20.20 2.22
N TYR A 21 -14.73 20.98 2.66
CA TYR A 21 -14.56 22.39 2.28
C TYR A 21 -14.26 22.53 0.77
N MET A 22 -13.30 21.78 0.24
CA MET A 22 -12.98 21.79 -1.21
C MET A 22 -14.18 21.45 -2.10
N LEU A 23 -15.05 20.56 -1.60
CA LEU A 23 -16.26 20.13 -2.32
C LEU A 23 -17.40 21.14 -2.29
N ARG A 24 -17.24 22.27 -1.60
CA ARG A 24 -18.26 23.32 -1.54
C ARG A 24 -18.44 23.98 -2.91
N ASP A 25 -17.32 24.45 -3.46
CA ASP A 25 -17.29 25.32 -4.63
C ASP A 25 -17.06 24.53 -5.93
N GLY A 26 -16.61 23.27 -5.84
CA GLY A 26 -16.47 22.35 -6.96
C GLY A 26 -15.30 22.59 -7.89
N VAL A 27 -14.52 23.61 -7.56
CA VAL A 27 -13.25 23.93 -8.19
C VAL A 27 -12.19 23.76 -7.12
N VAL A 28 -11.18 22.94 -7.39
CA VAL A 28 -10.00 22.78 -6.56
C VAL A 28 -8.87 23.56 -7.19
N THR A 29 -8.39 24.57 -6.50
CA THR A 29 -7.20 25.32 -6.90
C THR A 29 -5.93 24.55 -6.57
N THR A 30 -4.82 24.83 -7.27
CA THR A 30 -3.51 24.28 -6.91
C THR A 30 -3.13 24.60 -5.47
N ALA A 31 -3.42 25.80 -4.99
CA ALA A 31 -3.16 26.20 -3.61
C ALA A 31 -3.88 25.31 -2.59
N GLU A 32 -5.17 25.06 -2.81
CA GLU A 32 -5.95 24.15 -1.95
C GLU A 32 -5.40 22.72 -2.01
N ALA A 33 -5.05 22.23 -3.20
CA ALA A 33 -4.48 20.90 -3.37
C ALA A 33 -3.14 20.74 -2.65
N VAL A 34 -2.26 21.76 -2.67
CA VAL A 34 -0.98 21.76 -1.95
C VAL A 34 -1.17 21.79 -0.42
N CYS A 35 -2.26 22.39 0.08
CA CYS A 35 -2.55 22.37 1.51
C CYS A 35 -2.77 20.95 2.07
N MET A 36 -3.26 19.99 1.28
CA MET A 36 -3.47 18.60 1.72
C MET A 36 -2.16 17.92 2.20
N PRO A 37 -1.09 17.80 1.38
CA PRO A 37 0.17 17.22 1.84
C PRO A 37 0.86 18.09 2.91
N LEU A 38 0.71 19.41 2.88
CA LEU A 38 1.22 20.29 3.95
C LEU A 38 0.56 19.99 5.30
N LEU A 39 -0.75 19.72 5.29
CA LEU A 39 -1.48 19.31 6.48
C LEU A 39 -0.94 18.00 7.06
N TYR A 40 -0.57 17.05 6.20
CA TYR A 40 0.07 15.80 6.63
C TYR A 40 1.48 16.04 7.20
N VAL A 41 2.26 16.95 6.61
CA VAL A 41 3.56 17.35 7.17
C VAL A 41 3.37 17.99 8.55
N ALA A 42 2.37 18.86 8.71
CA ALA A 42 2.04 19.44 10.02
C ALA A 42 1.66 18.38 11.06
N TYR A 43 0.87 17.37 10.66
CA TYR A 43 0.59 16.20 11.49
C TYR A 43 1.86 15.47 11.94
N LEU A 44 2.81 15.22 11.02
CA LEU A 44 4.09 14.59 11.34
C LEU A 44 4.93 15.45 12.29
N VAL A 45 4.96 16.77 12.09
CA VAL A 45 5.66 17.71 12.99
C VAL A 45 5.05 17.67 14.39
N VAL A 46 3.71 17.67 14.51
CA VAL A 46 3.05 17.56 15.81
C VAL A 46 3.38 16.23 16.49
N LEU A 47 3.39 15.11 15.76
CA LEU A 47 3.80 13.81 16.31
C LEU A 47 5.26 13.80 16.77
N ALA A 48 6.16 14.45 16.02
CA ALA A 48 7.57 14.54 16.36
C ALA A 48 7.81 15.40 17.62
N VAL A 49 7.18 16.59 17.68
CA VAL A 49 7.32 17.54 18.80
C VAL A 49 6.70 16.98 20.08
N THR A 50 5.55 16.31 19.98
CA THR A 50 4.88 15.72 21.17
C THR A 50 5.54 14.42 21.64
N GLY A 51 6.53 13.89 20.91
CA GLY A 51 7.16 12.60 21.21
C GLY A 51 6.23 11.39 21.04
N LEU A 52 4.99 11.62 20.57
CA LEU A 52 3.97 10.59 20.36
C LEU A 52 4.30 9.67 19.17
N GLY A 53 5.20 10.09 18.28
CA GLY A 53 5.72 9.29 17.17
C GLY A 53 6.87 8.33 17.53
N LYS A 54 7.39 8.34 18.77
CA LYS A 54 8.42 7.38 19.18
C LYS A 54 7.79 5.99 19.30
N GLY A 55 8.13 5.11 18.36
CA GLY A 55 7.89 3.67 18.49
C GLY A 55 8.61 3.09 19.71
N PRO A 56 8.37 1.80 20.05
CA PRO A 56 9.15 1.14 21.10
C PRO A 56 10.65 1.29 20.82
N ASP A 57 11.44 1.41 21.89
CA ASP A 57 12.88 1.65 21.81
C ASP A 57 13.54 0.68 20.81
N PRO A 58 14.48 1.14 19.97
CA PRO A 58 15.11 0.32 18.95
C PRO A 58 15.73 -0.96 19.52
N GLU A 59 16.25 -0.91 20.75
CA GLU A 59 16.82 -2.06 21.48
C GLU A 59 15.79 -3.18 21.74
N ALA A 60 14.52 -2.85 21.98
CA ALA A 60 13.45 -3.84 22.18
C ALA A 60 13.00 -4.49 20.87
N LYS A 61 13.21 -3.80 19.74
CA LYS A 61 12.88 -4.29 18.39
C LYS A 61 14.02 -5.15 17.84
N GLU A 62 15.27 -4.77 18.12
CA GLU A 62 16.46 -5.59 17.87
C GLU A 62 16.46 -6.84 18.74
N SER A 63 16.07 -6.80 20.02
CA SER A 63 16.02 -8.01 20.86
C SER A 63 14.97 -9.01 20.40
N ASP A 64 13.77 -8.56 20.00
CA ASP A 64 12.70 -9.41 19.44
C ASP A 64 13.12 -10.04 18.10
N CYS A 65 13.68 -9.24 17.17
CA CYS A 65 14.15 -9.73 15.87
C CYS A 65 15.40 -10.60 15.98
N ALA A 66 16.32 -10.29 16.90
CA ALA A 66 17.54 -11.07 17.14
C ALA A 66 17.23 -12.39 17.86
N GLN A 67 16.23 -12.45 18.75
CA GLN A 67 15.80 -13.71 19.37
C GLN A 67 15.10 -14.64 18.36
N GLU A 68 14.33 -14.11 17.39
CA GLU A 68 13.77 -14.92 16.28
C GLU A 68 14.84 -15.36 15.26
N GLY A 69 15.87 -14.52 15.02
CA GLY A 69 16.95 -14.81 14.06
C GLY A 69 18.07 -15.72 14.57
N ALA A 70 18.37 -15.74 15.88
CA ALA A 70 19.50 -16.49 16.43
C ALA A 70 19.28 -18.01 16.58
N LEU A 71 18.03 -18.48 16.49
CA LEU A 71 17.67 -19.90 16.65
C LEU A 71 17.18 -20.59 15.36
N SER A 72 16.98 -19.85 14.28
CA SER A 72 16.37 -20.39 13.06
C SER A 72 17.43 -20.72 11.99
N PRO A 73 17.33 -21.88 11.30
CA PRO A 73 18.15 -22.13 10.11
C PRO A 73 17.85 -21.06 9.05
N ALA A 74 18.83 -20.78 8.16
CA ALA A 74 18.66 -19.82 7.09
C ALA A 74 17.31 -20.04 6.36
N PRO A 75 16.46 -19.01 6.24
CA PRO A 75 15.09 -19.19 5.79
C PRO A 75 15.11 -19.70 4.36
N ALA A 76 14.46 -20.83 4.11
CA ALA A 76 14.41 -21.42 2.79
C ALA A 76 13.85 -20.43 1.77
N LEU A 77 14.37 -20.45 0.56
CA LEU A 77 13.82 -19.67 -0.55
C LEU A 77 12.45 -20.25 -0.93
N GLU A 78 11.40 -19.73 -0.31
CA GLU A 78 10.02 -20.23 -0.46
C GLU A 78 9.61 -20.36 -1.93
N GLY A 79 9.08 -21.53 -2.29
CA GLY A 79 8.55 -21.85 -3.62
C GLY A 79 9.59 -22.24 -4.68
N LEU A 80 10.89 -22.05 -4.42
CA LEU A 80 11.96 -22.45 -5.36
C LEU A 80 12.36 -23.93 -5.23
N GLY A 81 12.31 -24.48 -4.01
CA GLY A 81 12.59 -25.89 -3.75
C GLY A 81 11.43 -26.79 -4.15
N CYS A 82 11.74 -27.97 -4.70
CA CYS A 82 10.74 -29.02 -4.94
C CYS A 82 10.24 -29.56 -3.59
N PRO A 83 8.92 -29.77 -3.40
CA PRO A 83 8.39 -30.35 -2.17
C PRO A 83 8.93 -31.76 -1.94
N GLU A 84 9.66 -31.97 -0.83
CA GLU A 84 10.21 -33.27 -0.47
C GLU A 84 9.11 -34.18 0.10
N GLY A 85 8.83 -35.31 -0.56
CA GLY A 85 7.82 -36.28 -0.11
C GLY A 85 6.36 -35.90 -0.41
N GLY A 86 6.14 -34.87 -1.24
CA GLY A 86 4.81 -34.42 -1.61
C GLY A 86 4.04 -35.40 -2.50
N SER A 87 2.70 -35.32 -2.44
CA SER A 87 1.83 -36.06 -3.36
C SER A 87 2.06 -35.61 -4.82
N PRO A 88 1.75 -36.42 -5.85
CA PRO A 88 1.91 -36.00 -7.24
C PRO A 88 1.11 -34.73 -7.59
N LEU A 89 0.00 -34.50 -6.87
CA LEU A 89 -0.79 -33.28 -6.99
C LEU A 89 -0.03 -32.06 -6.46
N GLU A 90 0.70 -32.20 -5.37
CA GLU A 90 1.52 -31.14 -4.78
C GLU A 90 2.67 -30.74 -5.71
N VAL A 91 3.32 -31.72 -6.34
CA VAL A 91 4.36 -31.47 -7.35
C VAL A 91 3.77 -30.77 -8.58
N LEU A 92 2.57 -31.16 -9.02
CA LEU A 92 1.87 -30.50 -10.13
C LEU A 92 1.54 -29.04 -9.81
N VAL A 93 0.98 -28.79 -8.62
CA VAL A 93 0.66 -27.43 -8.14
C VAL A 93 1.94 -26.60 -8.02
N TRP A 94 3.01 -27.17 -7.45
CA TRP A 94 4.31 -26.51 -7.39
C TRP A 94 4.82 -26.16 -8.80
N ALA A 95 4.80 -27.09 -9.75
CA ALA A 95 5.27 -26.85 -11.11
C ALA A 95 4.47 -25.74 -11.82
N LEU A 96 3.16 -25.67 -11.55
CA LEU A 96 2.28 -24.63 -12.10
C LEU A 96 2.62 -23.24 -11.53
N PHE A 97 2.91 -23.13 -10.24
CA PHE A 97 3.23 -21.87 -9.57
C PHE A 97 4.73 -21.53 -9.58
N TRP A 98 5.60 -22.46 -9.96
CA TRP A 98 7.05 -22.24 -9.97
C TRP A 98 7.50 -20.99 -10.76
N PRO A 99 6.95 -20.70 -11.96
CA PRO A 99 7.33 -19.51 -12.71
C PRO A 99 7.03 -18.20 -11.95
N THR A 100 5.95 -18.13 -11.18
CA THR A 100 5.61 -16.93 -10.41
C THR A 100 6.53 -16.78 -9.20
N TYR A 101 6.89 -17.89 -8.54
CA TYR A 101 7.91 -17.86 -7.48
C TYR A 101 9.28 -17.43 -8.02
N ALA A 102 9.71 -17.96 -9.18
CA ALA A 102 10.95 -17.56 -9.81
C ALA A 102 10.94 -16.07 -10.19
N ALA A 103 9.87 -15.59 -10.82
CA ALA A 103 9.71 -14.17 -11.16
C ALA A 103 9.77 -13.27 -9.92
N ARG A 104 9.09 -13.66 -8.82
CA ARG A 104 9.13 -12.93 -7.55
C ARG A 104 10.56 -12.77 -7.03
N TRP A 105 11.31 -13.86 -6.95
CA TRP A 105 12.67 -13.87 -6.41
C TRP A 105 13.71 -13.18 -7.30
N VAL A 106 13.46 -13.15 -8.61
CA VAL A 106 14.32 -12.43 -9.54
C VAL A 106 14.01 -10.93 -9.49
N ILE A 107 12.74 -10.51 -9.43
CA ILE A 107 12.35 -9.08 -9.37
C ILE A 107 12.57 -8.46 -7.98
N ILE A 108 12.45 -9.25 -6.91
CA ILE A 108 12.59 -8.80 -5.53
C ILE A 108 13.73 -9.59 -4.88
N PRO A 109 14.87 -8.94 -4.57
CA PRO A 109 16.02 -9.62 -4.01
C PRO A 109 15.75 -10.04 -2.56
N PRO A 110 16.31 -11.17 -2.11
CA PRO A 110 16.24 -11.61 -0.72
C PRO A 110 16.87 -10.59 0.23
N SER A 111 16.14 -10.22 1.28
CA SER A 111 16.55 -9.25 2.31
C SER A 111 16.52 -9.87 3.70
N ASP A 112 17.07 -11.08 3.82
CA ASP A 112 17.03 -11.93 5.01
C ASP A 112 18.37 -12.04 5.77
N GLU A 113 19.32 -11.14 5.53
CA GLU A 113 20.66 -11.07 6.15
C GLU A 113 21.59 -12.27 5.87
N TYR A 114 21.14 -13.28 5.14
CA TYR A 114 21.97 -14.39 4.65
C TYR A 114 22.52 -14.12 3.24
N TRP A 115 23.75 -14.57 2.97
CA TRP A 115 24.43 -14.34 1.70
C TRP A 115 25.04 -15.62 1.10
N ASP A 116 24.17 -16.46 0.54
CA ASP A 116 24.54 -17.69 -0.16
C ASP A 116 24.64 -17.49 -1.68
N ARG A 117 25.25 -18.44 -2.38
CA ARG A 117 25.38 -18.42 -3.84
C ARG A 117 24.05 -18.18 -4.56
N SER A 118 22.97 -18.85 -4.13
CA SER A 118 21.64 -18.68 -4.71
C SER A 118 21.09 -17.27 -4.50
N ARG A 119 21.26 -16.70 -3.31
CA ARG A 119 20.81 -15.33 -2.97
C ARG A 119 21.61 -14.27 -3.72
N ARG A 120 22.92 -14.48 -3.87
CA ARG A 120 23.80 -13.65 -4.69
C ARG A 120 23.37 -13.67 -6.16
N MET A 121 23.08 -14.86 -6.70
CA MET A 121 22.59 -15.00 -8.08
C MET A 121 21.25 -14.27 -8.29
N LEU A 122 20.28 -14.47 -7.39
CA LEU A 122 18.99 -13.80 -7.45
C LEU A 122 19.13 -12.28 -7.34
N SER A 123 19.92 -11.80 -6.37
CA SER A 123 20.16 -10.37 -6.16
C SER A 123 20.90 -9.71 -7.34
N ALA A 124 21.79 -10.46 -8.01
CA ALA A 124 22.46 -9.97 -9.21
C ALA A 124 21.51 -9.88 -10.41
N LEU A 125 20.53 -10.77 -10.52
CA LEU A 125 19.51 -10.73 -11.57
C LEU A 125 18.45 -9.64 -11.33
N THR A 126 18.33 -9.14 -10.09
CA THR A 126 17.30 -8.18 -9.74
C THR A 126 17.32 -6.88 -10.53
N PRO A 127 18.43 -6.12 -10.65
CA PRO A 127 18.40 -4.86 -11.36
C PRO A 127 17.88 -5.01 -12.79
N SER A 128 18.38 -6.00 -13.53
CA SER A 128 17.98 -6.26 -14.91
C SER A 128 16.53 -6.72 -15.01
N ALA A 129 16.11 -7.69 -14.19
CA ALA A 129 14.74 -8.19 -14.18
C ALA A 129 13.72 -7.13 -13.77
N PHE A 130 14.07 -6.29 -12.80
CA PHE A 130 13.22 -5.18 -12.35
C PHE A 130 13.09 -4.11 -13.44
N THR A 131 14.17 -3.75 -14.15
CA THR A 131 14.03 -2.84 -15.30
C THR A 131 13.24 -3.43 -16.46
N ALA A 132 13.38 -4.73 -16.73
CA ALA A 132 12.56 -5.42 -17.72
C ALA A 132 11.08 -5.41 -17.32
N PHE A 133 10.79 -5.65 -16.04
CA PHE A 133 9.44 -5.53 -15.49
C PHE A 133 8.87 -4.12 -15.67
N LEU A 134 9.62 -3.08 -15.31
CA LEU A 134 9.20 -1.69 -15.51
C LEU A 134 8.95 -1.35 -16.98
N ALA A 135 9.80 -1.86 -17.87
CA ALA A 135 9.64 -1.64 -19.31
C ALA A 135 8.32 -2.22 -19.84
N VAL A 136 7.98 -3.44 -19.42
CA VAL A 136 6.74 -4.11 -19.80
C VAL A 136 5.52 -3.42 -19.16
N SER A 137 5.58 -3.12 -17.87
CA SER A 137 4.42 -2.65 -17.11
C SER A 137 4.07 -1.17 -17.34
N TYR A 138 5.07 -0.30 -17.57
CA TYR A 138 4.84 1.14 -17.61
C TYR A 138 5.31 1.85 -18.89
N LEU A 139 6.30 1.29 -19.60
CA LEU A 139 6.94 1.97 -20.74
C LEU A 139 6.46 1.43 -22.10
N GLY A 140 5.54 0.46 -22.13
CA GLY A 140 4.95 -0.06 -23.37
C GLY A 140 5.67 -1.27 -23.98
N GLY A 141 6.59 -1.91 -23.26
CA GLY A 141 7.21 -3.18 -23.64
C GLY A 141 8.74 -3.15 -23.67
N LEU A 142 9.35 -4.34 -23.81
CA LEU A 142 10.81 -4.52 -23.80
C LEU A 142 11.54 -3.77 -24.92
N HIS A 143 10.87 -3.52 -26.05
CA HIS A 143 11.47 -2.79 -27.18
C HIS A 143 11.92 -1.38 -26.78
N THR A 144 11.28 -0.77 -25.77
CA THR A 144 11.63 0.56 -25.27
C THR A 144 13.02 0.63 -24.63
N LEU A 145 13.53 -0.50 -24.12
CA LEU A 145 14.88 -0.59 -23.53
C LEU A 145 15.99 -0.36 -24.57
N VAL A 146 15.69 -0.53 -25.86
CA VAL A 146 16.64 -0.37 -26.97
C VAL A 146 16.20 0.74 -27.95
N ALA A 147 15.05 1.38 -27.70
CA ALA A 147 14.44 2.32 -28.63
C ALA A 147 15.20 3.66 -28.78
N SER A 148 15.97 4.07 -27.77
CA SER A 148 16.73 5.32 -27.80
C SER A 148 18.16 5.14 -27.27
N PRO A 149 19.12 5.99 -27.70
CA PRO A 149 20.48 5.95 -27.17
C PRO A 149 20.53 6.06 -25.63
N GLY A 150 19.63 6.84 -25.03
CA GLY A 150 19.50 6.95 -23.58
C GLY A 150 19.02 5.66 -22.92
N ALA A 151 18.06 4.95 -23.53
CA ALA A 151 17.58 3.66 -23.04
C ALA A 151 18.66 2.57 -23.14
N ILE A 152 19.46 2.59 -24.21
CA ILE A 152 20.60 1.67 -24.38
C ILE A 152 21.67 1.95 -23.31
N ALA A 153 21.97 3.21 -23.03
CA ALA A 153 22.91 3.57 -21.96
C ALA A 153 22.41 3.11 -20.58
N LEU A 154 21.12 3.30 -20.28
CA LEU A 154 20.51 2.87 -19.02
C LEU A 154 20.52 1.35 -18.87
N SER A 155 20.11 0.61 -19.91
CA SER A 155 20.12 -0.86 -19.88
C SER A 155 21.53 -1.42 -19.76
N SER A 156 22.52 -0.82 -20.43
CA SER A 156 23.94 -1.19 -20.29
C SER A 156 24.45 -0.95 -18.86
N PHE A 157 24.08 0.19 -18.25
CA PHE A 157 24.42 0.49 -16.85
C PHE A 157 23.78 -0.50 -15.87
N VAL A 158 22.53 -0.88 -16.09
CA VAL A 158 21.83 -1.86 -15.25
C VAL A 158 22.48 -3.24 -15.33
N VAL A 159 22.85 -3.68 -16.54
CA VAL A 159 23.60 -4.93 -16.73
C VAL A 159 24.96 -4.85 -16.03
N PHE A 160 25.65 -3.71 -16.11
CA PHE A 160 26.90 -3.49 -15.37
C PHE A 160 26.68 -3.61 -13.85
N CYS A 161 25.63 -3.02 -13.29
CA CYS A 161 25.27 -3.17 -11.87
C CYS A 161 24.99 -4.64 -11.50
N SER A 162 24.26 -5.37 -12.34
CA SER A 162 24.02 -6.81 -12.15
C SER A 162 25.33 -7.62 -12.09
N LEU A 163 26.26 -7.36 -13.02
CA LEU A 163 27.57 -8.01 -13.03
C LEU A 163 28.42 -7.61 -11.82
N PHE A 164 28.37 -6.33 -11.42
CA PHE A 164 29.06 -5.83 -10.24
C PHE A 164 28.56 -6.50 -8.95
N ILE A 165 27.25 -6.72 -8.80
CA ILE A 165 26.70 -7.44 -7.64
C ILE A 165 27.19 -8.89 -7.60
N PHE A 166 27.24 -9.56 -8.75
CA PHE A 166 27.68 -10.95 -8.83
C PHE A 166 29.19 -11.13 -8.58
N PHE A 167 30.03 -10.34 -9.26
CA PHE A 167 31.50 -10.46 -9.17
C PHE A 167 32.09 -9.69 -7.99
N GLY A 168 31.46 -8.59 -7.56
CA GLY A 168 31.90 -7.74 -6.46
C GLY A 168 31.56 -8.27 -5.07
N SER A 169 30.87 -9.43 -4.98
CA SER A 169 30.57 -10.08 -3.71
C SER A 169 31.02 -11.54 -3.71
N SER A 170 31.77 -11.92 -2.68
CA SER A 170 32.08 -13.32 -2.40
C SER A 170 30.98 -13.96 -1.56
N ASP A 171 30.87 -15.29 -1.65
CA ASP A 171 29.99 -16.06 -0.76
C ASP A 171 30.59 -16.04 0.64
N GLY A 172 29.78 -15.81 1.66
CA GLY A 172 30.29 -15.77 3.02
C GLY A 172 29.23 -15.42 4.07
N PRO A 173 29.57 -15.60 5.36
CA PRO A 173 28.64 -15.32 6.47
C PRO A 173 28.38 -13.83 6.68
N LYS A 174 29.08 -12.95 5.95
CA LYS A 174 28.94 -11.49 6.06
C LYS A 174 28.27 -10.95 4.81
N VAL A 175 27.23 -10.15 4.99
CA VAL A 175 26.58 -9.40 3.91
C VAL A 175 27.53 -8.36 3.30
N PRO A 176 27.42 -8.07 2.00
CA PRO A 176 28.25 -7.07 1.34
C PRO A 176 27.96 -5.65 1.83
N TRP A 177 28.93 -4.73 1.69
CA TRP A 177 28.77 -3.34 2.15
C TRP A 177 27.62 -2.59 1.46
N PHE A 178 27.28 -2.98 0.22
CA PHE A 178 26.18 -2.40 -0.56
C PHE A 178 24.82 -3.06 -0.27
N TYR A 179 24.75 -4.01 0.68
CA TYR A 179 23.50 -4.69 1.06
C TYR A 179 22.35 -3.73 1.41
N PRO A 180 22.56 -2.59 2.12
CA PRO A 180 21.47 -1.63 2.36
C PRO A 180 20.85 -1.03 1.09
N LEU A 181 21.62 -0.93 0.00
CA LEU A 181 21.09 -0.48 -1.28
C LEU A 181 20.21 -1.56 -1.92
N LEU A 182 20.57 -2.84 -1.78
CA LEU A 182 19.75 -3.97 -2.23
C LEU A 182 18.43 -4.06 -1.45
N THR A 183 18.45 -3.84 -0.13
CA THR A 183 17.22 -3.85 0.67
C THR A 183 16.31 -2.69 0.27
N LEU A 184 16.86 -1.51 -0.02
CA LEU A 184 16.10 -0.39 -0.58
C LEU A 184 15.49 -0.74 -1.94
N LEU A 185 16.29 -1.35 -2.83
CA LEU A 185 15.81 -1.81 -4.13
C LEU A 185 14.69 -2.85 -3.97
N ALA A 186 14.80 -3.77 -3.01
CA ALA A 186 13.75 -4.76 -2.71
C ALA A 186 12.44 -4.12 -2.28
N LYS A 187 12.52 -3.08 -1.43
CA LYS A 187 11.34 -2.34 -0.99
C LYS A 187 10.70 -1.61 -2.16
N ALA A 188 11.50 -0.93 -2.99
CA ALA A 188 11.01 -0.23 -4.17
C ALA A 188 10.37 -1.21 -5.19
N SER A 189 11.04 -2.33 -5.48
CA SER A 189 10.52 -3.32 -6.41
C SER A 189 9.26 -4.00 -5.91
N SER A 190 9.18 -4.30 -4.62
CA SER A 190 7.96 -4.84 -4.00
C SER A 190 6.77 -3.89 -4.12
N ILE A 191 6.96 -2.58 -3.93
CA ILE A 191 5.88 -1.58 -4.05
C ILE A 191 5.36 -1.54 -5.49
N LEU A 192 6.26 -1.49 -6.48
CA LEU A 192 5.88 -1.39 -7.90
C LEU A 192 5.24 -2.67 -8.43
N VAL A 193 5.76 -3.84 -8.05
CA VAL A 193 5.14 -5.12 -8.42
C VAL A 193 3.74 -5.22 -7.83
N LEU A 194 3.57 -4.84 -6.56
CA LEU A 194 2.26 -4.83 -5.92
C LEU A 194 1.31 -3.83 -6.59
N SER A 195 1.81 -2.66 -7.04
CA SER A 195 1.02 -1.69 -7.79
C SER A 195 0.48 -2.28 -9.10
N VAL A 196 1.33 -2.97 -9.88
CA VAL A 196 0.88 -3.62 -11.13
C VAL A 196 -0.16 -4.71 -10.85
N ILE A 197 0.11 -5.58 -9.87
CA ILE A 197 -0.84 -6.63 -9.48
C ILE A 197 -2.19 -6.01 -9.06
N SER A 198 -2.15 -4.92 -8.29
CA SER A 198 -3.36 -4.21 -7.86
C SER A 198 -4.14 -3.62 -9.04
N THR A 199 -3.44 -3.05 -10.03
CA THR A 199 -4.07 -2.50 -11.24
C THR A 199 -4.75 -3.60 -12.05
N GLU A 200 -4.06 -4.72 -12.32
CA GLU A 200 -4.62 -5.84 -13.08
C GLU A 200 -5.79 -6.49 -12.35
N LEU A 201 -5.68 -6.67 -11.02
CA LEU A 201 -6.77 -7.20 -10.20
C LEU A 201 -8.01 -6.29 -10.25
N THR A 202 -7.79 -4.98 -10.17
CA THR A 202 -8.88 -3.99 -10.26
C THR A 202 -9.54 -4.06 -11.65
N ALA A 203 -8.76 -4.17 -12.72
CA ALA A 203 -9.28 -4.33 -14.07
C ALA A 203 -10.10 -5.64 -14.23
N CYS A 204 -9.65 -6.75 -13.65
CA CYS A 204 -10.41 -7.99 -13.61
C CYS A 204 -11.75 -7.84 -12.85
N VAL A 205 -11.75 -7.15 -11.71
CA VAL A 205 -12.98 -6.89 -10.94
C VAL A 205 -13.94 -6.00 -11.72
N GLU A 206 -13.43 -4.94 -12.34
CA GLU A 206 -14.23 -4.03 -13.17
C GLU A 206 -14.85 -4.74 -14.36
N THR A 207 -14.08 -5.55 -15.09
CA THR A 207 -14.58 -6.34 -16.21
C THR A 207 -15.65 -7.35 -15.79
N LEU A 208 -15.46 -8.06 -14.67
CA LEU A 208 -16.47 -8.96 -14.12
C LEU A 208 -17.75 -8.23 -13.71
N GLY A 209 -17.63 -7.05 -13.11
CA GLY A 209 -18.81 -6.27 -12.75
C GLY A 209 -19.56 -5.74 -13.97
N LEU A 210 -18.85 -5.31 -15.02
CA LEU A 210 -19.47 -4.94 -16.30
C LEU A 210 -20.22 -6.11 -16.94
N LEU A 211 -19.66 -7.33 -16.90
CA LEU A 211 -20.34 -8.54 -17.40
C LEU A 211 -21.61 -8.89 -16.62
N ASN A 212 -21.64 -8.58 -15.31
CA ASN A 212 -22.80 -8.81 -14.44
C ASN A 212 -23.78 -7.61 -14.41
N GLY A 213 -23.56 -6.58 -15.22
CA GLY A 213 -24.39 -5.37 -15.23
C GLY A 213 -24.29 -4.52 -13.96
N VAL A 214 -23.23 -4.69 -13.16
CA VAL A 214 -22.98 -3.91 -11.95
C VAL A 214 -22.36 -2.55 -12.33
N PRO A 215 -22.89 -1.41 -11.84
CA PRO A 215 -22.32 -0.10 -12.15
C PRO A 215 -20.88 0.04 -11.65
N ARG A 216 -20.03 0.74 -12.41
CA ARG A 216 -18.60 0.94 -12.06
C ARG A 216 -18.40 1.58 -10.68
N LEU A 217 -19.29 2.51 -10.32
CA LEU A 217 -19.26 3.19 -9.03
C LEU A 217 -19.42 2.20 -7.87
N TRP A 218 -20.25 1.16 -8.02
CA TRP A 218 -20.47 0.14 -7.00
C TRP A 218 -19.20 -0.69 -6.78
N LEU A 219 -18.54 -1.09 -7.88
CA LEU A 219 -17.29 -1.84 -7.81
C LEU A 219 -16.18 -1.01 -7.16
N GLY A 220 -16.06 0.26 -7.55
CA GLY A 220 -15.08 1.21 -7.02
C GLY A 220 -15.24 1.45 -5.51
N THR A 221 -16.47 1.66 -5.06
CA THR A 221 -16.79 1.95 -3.64
C THR A 221 -16.77 0.71 -2.74
N THR A 222 -16.92 -0.50 -3.31
CA THR A 222 -16.96 -1.75 -2.54
C THR A 222 -15.70 -2.60 -2.76
N VAL A 223 -15.74 -3.53 -3.72
CA VAL A 223 -14.71 -4.57 -3.92
C VAL A 223 -13.32 -3.98 -4.14
N VAL A 224 -13.21 -2.90 -4.93
CA VAL A 224 -11.92 -2.24 -5.19
C VAL A 224 -11.40 -1.55 -3.93
N SER A 225 -12.28 -0.83 -3.22
CA SER A 225 -11.94 -0.17 -1.95
C SER A 225 -11.57 -1.18 -0.85
N TRP A 226 -12.23 -2.34 -0.81
CA TRP A 226 -11.86 -3.47 0.07
C TRP A 226 -10.48 -4.01 -0.28
N GLY A 227 -10.20 -4.24 -1.56
CA GLY A 227 -8.88 -4.70 -2.01
C GLY A 227 -7.76 -3.78 -1.53
N ASN A 228 -7.93 -2.47 -1.68
CA ASN A 228 -6.97 -1.46 -1.25
C ASN A 228 -6.73 -1.46 0.28
N SER A 229 -7.75 -1.80 1.08
CA SER A 229 -7.67 -1.74 2.55
C SER A 229 -7.44 -3.11 3.21
N LEU A 230 -7.51 -4.21 2.46
CA LEU A 230 -7.40 -5.57 3.00
C LEU A 230 -6.00 -5.84 3.58
N GLY A 231 -4.95 -5.34 2.92
CA GLY A 231 -3.57 -5.44 3.41
C GLY A 231 -3.39 -4.73 4.76
N ASP A 232 -3.97 -3.54 4.92
CA ASP A 232 -3.95 -2.79 6.17
C ASP A 232 -4.75 -3.50 7.27
N PHE A 233 -5.88 -4.13 6.92
CA PHE A 233 -6.65 -4.95 7.85
C PHE A 233 -5.85 -6.16 8.35
N VAL A 234 -5.24 -6.92 7.44
CA VAL A 234 -4.46 -8.13 7.80
C VAL A 234 -3.22 -7.77 8.62
N THR A 235 -2.50 -6.71 8.25
CA THR A 235 -1.33 -6.25 9.00
C THR A 235 -1.72 -5.70 10.38
N GLY A 236 -2.82 -4.93 10.48
CA GLY A 236 -3.39 -4.48 11.75
C GLY A 236 -3.79 -5.65 12.65
N LEU A 237 -4.44 -6.67 12.09
CA LEU A 237 -4.83 -7.89 12.81
C LEU A 237 -3.61 -8.68 13.29
N ALA A 238 -2.56 -8.81 12.47
CA ALA A 238 -1.31 -9.45 12.84
C ALA A 238 -0.63 -8.72 14.02
N MET A 239 -0.58 -7.39 13.98
CA MET A 239 -0.03 -6.57 15.07
C MET A 239 -0.84 -6.70 16.36
N ALA A 240 -2.18 -6.71 16.26
CA ALA A 240 -3.06 -6.91 17.41
C ALA A 240 -2.88 -8.29 18.05
N ARG A 241 -2.72 -9.35 17.24
CA ARG A 241 -2.44 -10.72 17.73
C ARG A 241 -1.09 -10.82 18.43
N LYS A 242 -0.09 -10.04 18.00
CA LYS A 242 1.23 -9.93 18.66
C LYS A 242 1.20 -9.03 19.92
N GLY A 243 0.02 -8.64 20.42
CA GLY A 243 -0.11 -7.78 21.60
C GLY A 243 0.26 -6.30 21.36
N ARG A 244 0.62 -5.92 20.12
CA ARG A 244 1.02 -4.56 19.74
C ARG A 244 -0.20 -3.69 19.40
N ILE A 245 -1.20 -3.71 20.28
CA ILE A 245 -2.52 -3.09 20.06
C ILE A 245 -2.42 -1.58 19.84
N ARG A 246 -1.54 -0.87 20.56
CA ARG A 246 -1.34 0.57 20.39
C ARG A 246 -0.87 0.93 18.98
N MET A 247 0.09 0.16 18.47
CA MET A 247 0.62 0.32 17.11
C MET A 247 -0.43 0.01 16.04
N ALA A 248 -1.23 -1.04 16.26
CA ALA A 248 -2.34 -1.38 15.38
C ALA A 248 -3.39 -0.25 15.31
N PHE A 249 -3.79 0.33 16.45
CA PHE A 249 -4.72 1.46 16.48
C PHE A 249 -4.17 2.70 15.76
N THR A 250 -2.90 3.06 15.98
CA THR A 250 -2.30 4.20 15.26
C THR A 250 -2.23 3.96 13.76
N ALA A 251 -1.91 2.73 13.32
CA ALA A 251 -1.85 2.37 11.91
C ALA A 251 -3.21 2.49 11.20
N VAL A 252 -4.29 2.06 11.86
CA VAL A 252 -5.66 2.13 11.33
C VAL A 252 -6.12 3.57 11.07
N PHE A 253 -5.62 4.56 11.82
CA PHE A 253 -5.90 5.98 11.54
C PHE A 253 -4.89 6.61 10.57
N ALA A 254 -3.62 6.24 10.69
CA ALA A 254 -2.56 6.84 9.89
C ALA A 254 -2.65 6.47 8.41
N SER A 255 -3.04 5.23 8.07
CA SER A 255 -3.16 4.80 6.66
C SER A 255 -4.24 5.61 5.90
N PRO A 256 -5.51 5.67 6.35
CA PRO A 256 -6.53 6.49 5.68
C PRO A 256 -6.16 7.97 5.63
N LEU A 257 -5.52 8.50 6.69
CA LEU A 257 -5.04 9.88 6.71
C LEU A 257 -3.97 10.15 5.64
N PHE A 258 -3.00 9.24 5.48
CA PHE A 258 -1.97 9.32 4.45
C PHE A 258 -2.58 9.20 3.04
N ASN A 259 -3.48 8.24 2.83
CA ASN A 259 -4.14 8.03 1.54
C ASN A 259 -4.95 9.26 1.12
N LEU A 260 -5.65 9.90 2.07
CA LEU A 260 -6.42 11.12 1.81
C LEU A 260 -5.50 12.33 1.54
N LEU A 261 -4.60 12.65 2.46
CA LEU A 261 -3.84 13.90 2.43
C LEU A 261 -2.64 13.87 1.47
N CYS A 262 -1.89 12.77 1.45
CA CYS A 262 -0.75 12.64 0.55
C CYS A 262 -1.18 12.05 -0.79
N GLY A 263 -1.90 10.93 -0.79
CA GLY A 263 -2.34 10.26 -2.02
C GLY A 263 -3.29 11.15 -2.84
N GLY A 264 -4.45 11.47 -2.25
CA GLY A 264 -5.44 12.34 -2.88
C GLY A 264 -4.91 13.74 -3.15
N GLY A 265 -4.19 14.34 -2.20
CA GLY A 265 -3.59 15.67 -2.35
C GLY A 265 -2.58 15.76 -3.49
N ALA A 266 -1.66 14.80 -3.62
CA ALA A 266 -0.68 14.77 -4.70
C ALA A 266 -1.34 14.53 -6.07
N ALA A 267 -2.37 13.67 -6.14
CA ALA A 267 -3.13 13.45 -7.36
C ALA A 267 -3.84 14.74 -7.81
N LEU A 268 -4.56 15.42 -6.90
CA LEU A 268 -5.23 16.70 -7.20
C LEU A 268 -4.23 17.79 -7.59
N MET A 269 -3.07 17.85 -6.92
CA MET A 269 -2.01 18.80 -7.24
C MET A 269 -1.46 18.58 -8.66
N LEU A 270 -1.20 17.33 -9.04
CA LEU A 270 -0.68 16.99 -10.36
C LEU A 270 -1.69 17.31 -11.47
N VAL A 271 -2.97 16.97 -11.26
CA VAL A 271 -4.03 17.30 -12.22
C VAL A 271 -4.21 18.83 -12.32
N ALA A 272 -4.25 19.55 -11.19
CA ALA A 272 -4.42 21.00 -11.20
C ALA A 272 -3.25 21.75 -11.82
N HIS A 273 -2.04 21.26 -11.63
CA HIS A 273 -0.88 21.79 -12.32
C HIS A 273 -0.99 21.62 -13.84
N ASN A 274 -1.39 20.43 -14.30
CA ASN A 274 -1.52 20.13 -15.73
C ASN A 274 -2.71 20.85 -16.40
N SER A 275 -3.76 21.20 -15.62
CA SER A 275 -4.95 21.92 -16.10
C SER A 275 -4.84 23.45 -16.01
N GLY A 276 -3.66 24.00 -15.71
CA GLY A 276 -3.45 25.46 -15.70
C GLY A 276 -3.86 26.18 -14.41
N GLY A 277 -3.95 25.47 -13.28
CA GLY A 277 -4.09 26.08 -11.95
C GLY A 277 -5.36 25.73 -11.19
N SER A 278 -6.37 25.14 -11.85
CA SER A 278 -7.63 24.74 -11.21
C SER A 278 -8.26 23.51 -11.88
N VAL A 279 -8.88 22.64 -11.09
CA VAL A 279 -9.62 21.45 -11.55
C VAL A 279 -11.05 21.55 -11.13
N MET A 280 -11.98 21.36 -12.07
CA MET A 280 -13.38 21.20 -11.76
C MET A 280 -13.66 19.73 -11.42
N LEU A 281 -14.17 19.47 -10.21
CA LEU A 281 -14.34 18.10 -9.68
C LEU A 281 -15.51 17.33 -10.32
N TRP A 282 -16.51 18.04 -10.83
CA TRP A 282 -17.65 17.46 -11.51
C TRP A 282 -18.07 18.33 -12.69
N THR A 283 -18.46 17.69 -13.78
CA THR A 283 -19.02 18.39 -14.95
C THR A 283 -20.54 18.25 -15.03
N SER A 284 -21.12 17.25 -14.36
CA SER A 284 -22.56 16.98 -14.32
C SER A 284 -23.15 17.20 -12.94
N ASN A 285 -24.45 17.54 -12.88
CA ASN A 285 -25.17 17.67 -11.61
C ASN A 285 -25.28 16.35 -10.85
N ALA A 286 -25.36 15.22 -11.57
CA ALA A 286 -25.35 13.87 -10.99
C ALA A 286 -24.02 13.56 -10.29
N GLY A 287 -22.88 13.88 -10.93
CA GLY A 287 -21.56 13.71 -10.29
C GLY A 287 -21.39 14.58 -9.05
N ARG A 288 -22.04 15.74 -9.01
CA ARG A 288 -22.05 16.63 -7.82
C ARG A 288 -22.83 16.03 -6.65
N THR A 289 -24.03 15.48 -6.90
CA THR A 289 -24.86 14.89 -5.85
C THR A 289 -24.23 13.62 -5.30
N ASP A 290 -23.66 12.81 -6.18
CA ASP A 290 -22.98 11.57 -5.82
C ASP A 290 -21.77 11.80 -4.91
N LEU A 291 -20.80 12.61 -5.36
CA LEU A 291 -19.57 12.89 -4.61
C LEU A 291 -19.86 13.55 -3.26
N ARG A 292 -20.84 14.45 -3.20
CA ARG A 292 -21.26 15.11 -1.96
C ARG A 292 -21.91 14.12 -1.00
N THR A 293 -22.68 13.17 -1.50
CA THR A 293 -23.33 12.12 -0.70
C THR A 293 -22.27 11.21 -0.09
N HIS A 294 -21.30 10.76 -0.88
CA HIS A 294 -20.16 9.97 -0.41
C HIS A 294 -19.36 10.67 0.70
N VAL A 295 -19.03 11.96 0.54
CA VAL A 295 -18.30 12.70 1.57
C VAL A 295 -19.13 12.96 2.83
N ARG A 296 -20.43 13.22 2.70
CA ARG A 296 -21.32 13.32 3.88
C ARG A 296 -21.35 12.02 4.66
N PHE A 297 -21.44 10.88 3.97
CA PHE A 297 -21.35 9.57 4.61
C PHE A 297 -20.00 9.34 5.29
N LEU A 298 -18.89 9.72 4.64
CA LEU A 298 -17.55 9.65 5.24
C LEU A 298 -17.46 10.49 6.53
N VAL A 299 -17.96 11.73 6.52
CA VAL A 299 -17.97 12.60 7.71
C VAL A 299 -18.78 11.96 8.85
N VAL A 300 -19.98 11.44 8.55
CA VAL A 300 -20.86 10.83 9.56
C VAL A 300 -20.24 9.55 10.13
N THR A 301 -19.70 8.68 9.28
CA THR A 301 -19.08 7.43 9.72
C THR A 301 -17.80 7.67 10.51
N CYS A 302 -16.94 8.63 10.11
CA CYS A 302 -15.79 9.05 10.89
C CYS A 302 -16.19 9.63 12.25
N ALA A 303 -17.21 10.50 12.30
CA ALA A 303 -17.69 11.09 13.55
C ALA A 303 -18.25 10.03 14.50
N LEU A 304 -19.08 9.09 13.98
CA LEU A 304 -19.61 7.97 14.75
C LEU A 304 -18.48 7.07 15.24
N MET A 305 -17.51 6.72 14.40
CA MET A 305 -16.35 5.91 14.81
C MET A 305 -15.56 6.59 15.95
N ILE A 306 -15.26 7.88 15.83
CA ILE A 306 -14.55 8.64 16.88
C ILE A 306 -15.38 8.68 18.16
N LEU A 307 -16.69 8.89 18.05
CA LEU A 307 -17.60 8.90 19.19
C LEU A 307 -17.66 7.54 19.89
N LEU A 308 -17.80 6.45 19.13
CA LEU A 308 -17.78 5.09 19.67
C LEU A 308 -16.46 4.80 20.40
N LEU A 309 -15.34 5.26 19.85
CA LEU A 309 -14.02 5.09 20.49
C LEU A 309 -13.84 5.99 21.73
N ALA A 310 -14.39 7.20 21.73
CA ALA A 310 -14.34 8.12 22.88
C ALA A 310 -15.14 7.60 24.07
N PHE A 311 -16.28 6.94 23.82
CA PHE A 311 -17.12 6.34 24.86
C PHE A 311 -16.71 4.92 25.26
N ARG A 312 -15.56 4.44 24.78
CA ARG A 312 -15.07 3.09 25.09
C ARG A 312 -14.74 2.93 26.58
N ARG A 313 -15.62 2.23 27.30
CA ARG A 313 -15.36 1.72 28.66
C ARG A 313 -15.08 0.23 28.62
N GLY A 314 -13.80 -0.14 28.46
CA GLY A 314 -13.30 -1.51 28.61
C GLY A 314 -13.25 -2.37 27.32
N PRO A 315 -12.74 -3.61 27.42
CA PRO A 315 -12.75 -4.58 26.32
C PRO A 315 -14.13 -5.24 26.23
N SER A 316 -14.87 -4.99 25.15
CA SER A 316 -16.11 -5.70 24.85
C SER A 316 -16.19 -6.02 23.36
N ILE A 317 -16.81 -7.16 23.02
CA ILE A 317 -17.05 -7.60 21.64
C ILE A 317 -18.09 -6.72 20.91
N VAL A 318 -18.83 -5.93 21.67
CA VAL A 318 -19.89 -5.04 21.18
C VAL A 318 -19.32 -3.95 20.28
N TRP A 319 -18.12 -3.42 20.58
CA TRP A 319 -17.52 -2.33 19.80
C TRP A 319 -17.14 -2.74 18.37
N PRO A 320 -16.36 -3.83 18.14
CA PRO A 320 -16.15 -4.34 16.78
C PRO A 320 -17.45 -4.64 16.05
N GLY A 321 -18.41 -5.30 16.71
CA GLY A 321 -19.72 -5.60 16.12
C GLY A 321 -20.48 -4.35 15.69
N SER A 322 -20.47 -3.28 16.49
CA SER A 322 -21.11 -2.00 16.16
C SER A 322 -20.46 -1.31 14.95
N LEU A 323 -19.13 -1.41 14.79
CA LEU A 323 -18.42 -0.86 13.64
C LEU A 323 -18.72 -1.64 12.35
N PHE A 324 -18.78 -2.97 12.42
CA PHE A 324 -19.21 -3.79 11.29
C PHE A 324 -20.67 -3.53 10.89
N LEU A 325 -21.56 -3.36 11.88
CA LEU A 325 -22.95 -3.01 11.62
C LEU A 325 -23.06 -1.64 10.95
N LEU A 326 -22.33 -0.64 11.44
CA LEU A 326 -22.29 0.70 10.85
C LEU A 326 -21.77 0.66 9.40
N TYR A 327 -20.75 -0.16 9.15
CA TYR A 327 -20.25 -0.40 7.80
C TYR A 327 -21.27 -1.11 6.90
N ALA A 328 -22.01 -2.09 7.42
CA ALA A 328 -23.08 -2.76 6.69
C ALA A 328 -24.24 -1.81 6.35
N ILE A 329 -24.63 -0.92 7.28
CA ILE A 329 -25.63 0.13 7.01
C ILE A 329 -25.13 1.06 5.91
N PHE A 330 -23.87 1.48 5.97
CA PHE A 330 -23.25 2.30 4.93
C PHE A 330 -23.31 1.63 3.55
N LEU A 331 -22.98 0.33 3.46
CA LEU A 331 -23.13 -0.41 2.22
C LEU A 331 -24.58 -0.37 1.72
N VAL A 332 -25.56 -0.73 2.57
CA VAL A 332 -26.98 -0.71 2.17
C VAL A 332 -27.40 0.68 1.68
N CYS A 333 -27.00 1.75 2.36
CA CYS A 333 -27.29 3.12 1.92
C CYS A 333 -26.73 3.41 0.51
N ILE A 334 -25.47 3.09 0.25
CA ILE A 334 -24.86 3.25 -1.09
C ILE A 334 -25.63 2.46 -2.15
N LEU A 335 -25.97 1.20 -1.84
CA LEU A 335 -26.71 0.36 -2.78
C LEU A 335 -28.10 0.97 -3.08
N THR A 336 -28.75 1.58 -2.09
CA THR A 336 -30.10 2.17 -2.26
C THR A 336 -30.10 3.53 -2.97
N THR A 337 -29.09 4.39 -2.76
CA THR A 337 -29.05 5.72 -3.37
C THR A 337 -28.90 5.65 -4.88
N GLU A 338 -28.14 4.68 -5.37
CA GLU A 338 -27.89 4.50 -6.81
C GLU A 338 -29.04 3.81 -7.53
N THR A 339 -29.75 2.88 -6.89
CA THR A 339 -30.98 2.27 -7.48
C THR A 339 -32.11 3.28 -7.67
N ALA A 340 -32.05 4.44 -7.02
CA ALA A 340 -33.03 5.50 -7.18
C ALA A 340 -32.70 6.46 -8.34
N GLU A 341 -31.47 6.44 -8.86
CA GLU A 341 -31.01 7.30 -9.96
C GLU A 341 -30.90 6.58 -11.33
N GLY A 342 -30.95 5.23 -11.35
CA GLY A 342 -30.97 4.40 -12.57
C GLY A 342 -32.36 3.96 -13.01
#